data_AF-A0A9E4Q8W6-F1
#
_entry.id   AF-A0A9E4Q8W6-F1
#
_cell.length_a   1.000
_cell.length_b   1.000
_cell.length_c   1.000
_cell.angle_alpha   90.00
_cell.angle_beta   90.00
_cell.angle_gamma   90.00
#
_symmetry.space_group_name_H-M   'P 1'
#
loop_
_entity.id
_entity.type
_entity.pdbx_description
1 polymer ?
#
loop_
_entity_poly.entity_id
_entity_poly.type
_entity_poly.pdbx_seq_one_letter_code
_entity_poly.pdbx_strand_id
1 'polypeptide(L)'
;MARDRMNRVAVYTTVVGFCFFFAAPFLWMILTTFKTDRDLYRAQNNPFFFNEPPTLDNLEFLFFNTNYVGFIRNSLLVGTLVVIITLLLAIPAGYSLARLAGRWGERASIGMFLIYLVPPILLFIPLFRIVVALGLNNSLWALVVTYPTITIPFSTWL
;
A
#
# COMPACT_ATOMS: atom_id res chain seq x y z
N MET A 1 4.35 -9.54 41.43
CA MET A 1 4.10 -8.08 41.50
C MET A 1 5.27 -7.23 40.98
N ALA A 2 6.44 -7.17 41.63
CA ALA A 2 7.56 -6.32 41.15
C ALA A 2 8.17 -6.79 39.81
N ARG A 3 8.33 -8.11 39.63
CA ARG A 3 8.83 -8.72 38.39
C ARG A 3 7.87 -8.53 37.20
N ASP A 4 6.56 -8.56 37.45
CA ASP A 4 5.54 -8.29 36.43
C ASP A 4 5.54 -6.81 36.01
N ARG A 5 5.79 -5.90 36.96
CA ARG A 5 5.92 -4.47 36.67
C ARG A 5 7.17 -4.18 35.84
N MET A 6 8.31 -4.78 36.19
CA MET A 6 9.57 -4.66 35.43
C MET A 6 9.42 -5.19 34.00
N ASN A 7 8.80 -6.35 33.82
CA ASN A 7 8.52 -6.91 32.50
C ASN A 7 7.60 -6.03 31.67
N ARG A 8 6.55 -5.44 32.29
CA ARG A 8 5.67 -4.49 31.59
C ARG A 8 6.42 -3.23 31.15
N VAL A 9 7.26 -2.66 32.02
CA VAL A 9 8.07 -1.49 31.64
C VAL A 9 8.99 -1.84 30.46
N ALA A 10 9.70 -2.97 30.52
CA ALA A 10 10.57 -3.40 29.43
C ALA A 10 9.80 -3.60 28.10
N VAL A 11 8.61 -4.22 28.15
CA VAL A 11 7.75 -4.38 26.98
C VAL A 11 7.31 -3.03 26.43
N TYR A 12 6.79 -2.13 27.27
CA TYR A 12 6.34 -0.81 26.80
C TYR A 12 7.48 0.03 26.25
N THR A 13 8.65 0.05 26.88
CA THR A 13 9.82 0.75 26.37
C THR A 13 10.25 0.20 25.01
N THR A 14 10.24 -1.13 24.84
CA THR A 14 10.57 -1.78 23.57
C THR A 14 9.56 -1.41 22.48
N VAL A 15 8.26 -1.52 22.77
CA VAL A 15 7.19 -1.17 21.83
C VAL A 15 7.26 0.30 21.43
N VAL A 16 7.42 1.21 22.39
CA VAL A 16 7.57 2.64 22.12
C VAL A 16 8.81 2.91 21.27
N GLY A 17 9.93 2.25 21.56
CA GLY A 17 11.15 2.35 20.76
C GLY A 17 10.93 1.93 19.31
N PHE A 18 10.27 0.79 19.07
CA PHE A 18 9.91 0.34 17.72
C PHE A 18 8.94 1.30 17.04
N CYS A 19 7.92 1.79 17.75
CA CYS A 19 6.97 2.75 17.20
C CYS A 19 7.68 4.02 16.72
N PHE A 20 8.61 4.59 17.50
CA PHE A 20 9.38 5.76 17.09
C PHE A 20 10.28 5.46 15.89
N PHE A 21 10.96 4.31 15.89
CA PHE A 21 11.83 3.91 14.78
C PHE A 21 11.04 3.78 13.47
N PHE A 22 9.88 3.13 13.48
CA PHE A 22 9.03 2.99 12.29
C PHE A 22 8.28 4.29 11.92
N ALA A 23 7.99 5.16 12.89
CA ALA A 23 7.38 6.46 12.64
C ALA A 23 8.38 7.50 12.10
N ALA A 24 9.69 7.33 12.33
CA ALA A 24 10.74 8.26 11.92
C ALA A 24 10.65 8.74 10.46
N PRO A 25 10.48 7.87 9.42
CA PRO A 25 10.35 8.34 8.04
C PRO A 25 9.07 9.16 7.79
N PHE A 26 7.99 8.91 8.52
CA PHE A 26 6.76 9.70 8.41
C PHE A 26 6.90 11.06 9.09
N LEU A 27 7.57 11.10 10.25
CA LEU A 27 7.93 12.35 10.92
C LEU A 27 8.83 13.21 10.03
N TRP A 28 9.81 12.56 9.36
CA TRP A 28 10.65 13.19 8.35
C TRP A 28 9.81 13.77 7.20
N MET A 29 8.89 12.99 6.64
CA MET A 29 8.00 13.44 5.56
C MET A 29 7.19 14.68 5.95
N ILE A 30 6.64 14.72 7.16
CA ILE A 30 5.92 15.88 7.70
C ILE A 30 6.85 17.09 7.81
N LEU A 31 8.05 16.94 8.39
CA LEU A 31 9.02 18.03 8.50
C LEU A 31 9.39 18.61 7.12
N THR A 32 9.70 17.75 6.15
CA THR A 32 10.09 18.19 4.80
C THR A 32 8.96 18.88 4.04
N THR A 33 7.70 18.55 4.34
CA THR A 33 6.54 19.19 3.71
C THR A 33 6.51 20.70 4.01
N PHE A 34 6.95 21.11 5.19
CA PHE A 34 6.96 22.52 5.62
C PHE A 34 8.32 23.21 5.46
N LYS A 35 9.34 22.54 4.89
CA LYS A 35 10.65 23.15 4.63
C LYS A 35 10.69 23.84 3.28
N THR A 36 11.44 24.94 3.19
CA THR A 36 11.75 25.58 1.91
C THR A 36 12.73 24.70 1.12
N ASP A 37 12.68 24.75 -0.21
CA ASP A 37 13.66 24.06 -1.06
C ASP A 37 15.10 24.42 -0.69
N ARG A 38 15.35 25.70 -0.37
CA ARG A 38 16.67 26.19 0.03
C ARG A 38 17.15 25.55 1.33
N ASP A 39 16.26 25.30 2.28
CA ASP A 39 16.59 24.60 3.53
C ASP A 39 16.84 23.10 3.29
N LEU A 40 16.20 22.50 2.29
CA LEU A 40 16.39 21.08 1.92
C LEU A 40 17.69 20.82 1.16
N TYR A 41 18.09 21.71 0.24
CA TYR A 41 19.24 21.47 -0.64
C TYR A 41 20.59 21.93 -0.06
N ARG A 42 20.62 22.62 1.09
CA ARG A 42 21.87 23.01 1.75
C ARG A 42 22.40 21.86 2.61
N ALA A 43 23.48 21.24 2.17
CA ALA A 43 24.11 20.11 2.89
C ALA A 43 24.60 20.46 4.31
N GLN A 44 24.85 21.74 4.61
CA GLN A 44 25.27 22.21 5.93
C GLN A 44 24.09 22.36 6.91
N ASN A 45 22.85 22.38 6.41
CA ASN A 45 21.67 22.57 7.23
C ASN A 45 21.33 21.28 7.98
N ASN A 46 20.88 21.40 9.23
CA ASN A 46 20.41 20.22 9.94
C ASN A 46 19.07 19.76 9.33
N PRO A 47 18.97 18.52 8.85
CA PRO A 47 17.75 18.00 8.27
C PRO A 47 16.56 18.03 9.26
N PHE A 48 16.79 17.79 10.55
CA PHE A 48 15.74 17.60 11.55
C PHE A 48 15.19 18.89 12.18
N PHE A 49 15.79 20.05 11.87
CA PHE A 49 15.35 21.35 12.37
C PHE A 49 15.09 22.32 11.23
N PHE A 50 14.18 23.28 11.45
CA PHE A 50 13.92 24.36 10.52
C PHE A 50 15.03 25.41 10.64
N ASN A 51 15.82 25.60 9.58
CA ASN A 51 16.84 26.66 9.54
C ASN A 51 16.28 27.94 8.90
N GLU A 52 15.21 27.82 8.13
CA GLU A 52 14.36 28.89 7.61
C GLU A 52 12.94 28.77 8.19
N PRO A 53 12.14 29.85 8.23
CA PRO A 53 10.77 29.76 8.74
C PRO A 53 9.94 28.72 7.96
N PRO A 54 9.07 27.95 8.64
CA PRO A 54 8.21 26.98 7.99
C PRO A 54 7.34 27.63 6.91
N THR A 55 7.16 26.94 5.78
CA THR A 55 6.36 27.41 4.64
C THR A 55 5.23 26.44 4.29
N LEU A 56 4.19 26.95 3.61
CA LEU A 56 3.10 26.17 3.02
C LEU A 56 3.23 26.06 1.49
N ASP A 57 4.28 26.63 0.89
CA ASP A 57 4.45 26.72 -0.56
C ASP A 57 4.40 25.34 -1.24
N ASN A 58 4.98 24.30 -0.61
CA ASN A 58 4.95 22.94 -1.16
C ASN A 58 3.53 22.37 -1.24
N LEU A 59 2.68 22.69 -0.25
CA LEU A 59 1.28 22.26 -0.22
C LEU A 59 0.47 23.03 -1.26
N GLU A 60 0.67 24.34 -1.35
CA GLU A 60 0.01 25.17 -2.36
C GLU A 60 0.41 24.73 -3.78
N PHE A 61 1.70 24.50 -4.01
CA PHE A 61 2.22 23.95 -5.25
C PHE A 61 1.56 22.60 -5.58
N LEU A 62 1.52 21.67 -4.61
CA LEU A 62 0.91 20.36 -4.80
C LEU A 62 -0.56 20.45 -5.20
N PHE A 63 -1.37 21.26 -4.52
CA PHE A 63 -2.82 21.29 -4.74
C PHE A 63 -3.27 22.19 -5.89
N PHE A 64 -2.53 23.28 -6.19
CA PHE A 64 -2.95 24.26 -7.19
C PHE A 64 -2.10 24.26 -8.47
N ASN A 65 -0.83 23.81 -8.38
CA ASN A 65 0.09 23.79 -9.52
C ASN A 65 0.35 22.38 -10.07
N THR A 66 -0.28 21.34 -9.51
CA THR A 66 -0.19 19.97 -10.03
C THR A 66 -1.58 19.30 -10.13
N ASN A 67 -1.67 18.17 -10.83
CA ASN A 67 -2.90 17.38 -10.93
C ASN A 67 -3.10 16.39 -9.74
N TYR A 68 -2.59 16.75 -8.56
CA TYR A 68 -2.60 15.88 -7.38
C TYR A 68 -4.00 15.41 -6.98
N VAL A 69 -4.99 16.32 -7.02
CA VAL A 69 -6.39 15.99 -6.73
C VAL A 69 -6.94 14.95 -7.71
N GLY A 70 -6.57 15.06 -9.00
CA GLY A 70 -6.92 14.06 -10.01
C GLY A 70 -6.30 12.70 -9.72
N PHE A 71 -5.02 12.67 -9.32
CA PHE A 71 -4.34 11.42 -8.96
C PHE A 71 -4.98 10.75 -7.75
N ILE A 72 -5.32 11.51 -6.69
CA ILE A 72 -6.04 10.98 -5.53
C ILE A 72 -7.37 10.37 -5.95
N ARG A 73 -8.17 11.08 -6.76
CA ARG A 73 -9.47 10.59 -7.24
C ARG A 73 -9.34 9.31 -8.04
N ASN A 74 -8.35 9.24 -8.95
CA ASN A 74 -8.08 8.06 -9.75
C ASN A 74 -7.70 6.86 -8.88
N SER A 75 -6.78 7.05 -7.92
CA SER A 75 -6.36 6.00 -6.99
C SER A 75 -7.50 5.54 -6.09
N LEU A 76 -8.32 6.45 -5.57
CA LEU A 76 -9.50 6.10 -4.77
C LEU A 76 -10.54 5.34 -5.57
N LEU A 77 -10.83 5.76 -6.80
CA LEU A 77 -11.78 5.09 -7.69
C LEU A 77 -11.31 3.67 -8.00
N VAL A 78 -10.08 3.53 -8.50
CA VAL A 78 -9.52 2.22 -8.87
C VAL A 78 -9.41 1.32 -7.63
N GLY A 79 -8.89 1.84 -6.52
CA GLY A 79 -8.75 1.08 -5.27
C GLY A 79 -10.09 0.59 -4.74
N THR A 80 -11.12 1.44 -4.72
CA THR A 80 -12.46 1.05 -4.26
C THR A 80 -13.08 -0.01 -5.14
N LEU A 81 -13.02 0.15 -6.47
CA LEU A 81 -13.54 -0.85 -7.41
C LEU A 81 -12.82 -2.20 -7.26
N VAL A 82 -11.50 -2.19 -7.15
CA VAL A 82 -10.69 -3.40 -6.98
C VAL A 82 -11.02 -4.08 -5.66
N VAL A 83 -11.17 -3.34 -4.55
CA VAL A 83 -11.59 -3.89 -3.26
C VAL A 83 -12.96 -4.55 -3.37
N ILE A 84 -13.94 -3.88 -3.97
CA ILE A 84 -15.29 -4.43 -4.16
C ILE A 84 -15.24 -5.73 -4.97
N ILE A 85 -14.58 -5.72 -6.15
CA ILE A 85 -14.44 -6.90 -7.02
C ILE A 85 -13.74 -8.04 -6.28
N THR A 86 -12.66 -7.71 -5.56
CA THR A 86 -11.87 -8.70 -4.81
C THR A 86 -12.72 -9.35 -3.73
N LEU A 87 -13.41 -8.57 -2.91
CA LEU A 87 -14.24 -9.11 -1.82
C LEU A 87 -15.42 -9.93 -2.35
N LEU A 88 -16.08 -9.47 -3.41
CA LEU A 88 -17.20 -10.19 -4.02
C LEU A 88 -16.81 -11.60 -4.51
N LEU A 89 -15.56 -11.78 -4.96
CA LEU A 89 -15.06 -13.06 -5.46
C LEU A 89 -14.33 -13.87 -4.38
N ALA A 90 -13.49 -13.23 -3.58
CA ALA A 90 -12.64 -13.89 -2.59
C ALA A 90 -13.43 -14.39 -1.37
N ILE A 91 -14.46 -13.67 -0.89
CA ILE A 91 -15.28 -14.11 0.25
C ILE A 91 -15.96 -15.46 -0.01
N PRO A 92 -16.76 -15.64 -1.09
CA PRO A 92 -17.41 -16.92 -1.34
C PRO A 92 -16.40 -18.02 -1.70
N ALA A 93 -15.32 -17.68 -2.41
CA ALA A 93 -14.27 -18.64 -2.74
C ALA A 93 -13.55 -19.14 -1.48
N GLY A 94 -13.12 -18.25 -0.59
CA GLY A 94 -12.47 -18.58 0.67
C GLY A 94 -13.39 -19.37 1.59
N TYR A 95 -14.66 -18.98 1.70
CA TYR A 95 -15.65 -19.75 2.46
C TYR A 95 -15.83 -21.18 1.92
N SER A 96 -15.95 -21.31 0.59
CA SER A 96 -16.06 -22.62 -0.06
C SER A 96 -14.84 -23.50 0.22
N LEU A 97 -13.63 -22.95 0.10
CA LEU A 97 -12.39 -23.68 0.38
C LEU A 97 -12.29 -24.10 1.85
N ALA A 98 -12.62 -23.21 2.78
CA ALA A 98 -12.49 -23.46 4.21
C ALA A 98 -13.59 -24.38 4.78
N ARG A 99 -14.80 -24.36 4.23
CA ARG A 99 -15.98 -25.03 4.82
C ARG A 99 -16.65 -26.08 3.95
N LEU A 100 -16.55 -25.98 2.62
CA LEU A 100 -17.30 -26.84 1.69
C LEU A 100 -16.41 -27.83 0.94
N ALA A 101 -15.16 -27.47 0.64
CA ALA A 101 -14.26 -28.25 -0.21
C ALA A 101 -13.62 -29.48 0.47
N GLY A 102 -13.84 -29.65 1.78
CA GLY A 102 -13.32 -30.79 2.56
C GLY A 102 -11.81 -30.96 2.40
N ARG A 103 -11.36 -32.18 2.07
CA ARG A 103 -9.94 -32.54 1.94
C ARG A 103 -9.22 -31.88 0.76
N TRP A 104 -9.96 -31.32 -0.20
CA TRP A 104 -9.39 -30.64 -1.38
C TRP A 104 -9.16 -29.14 -1.16
N GLY A 105 -9.83 -28.54 -0.17
CA GLY A 105 -9.73 -27.12 0.12
C GLY A 105 -8.31 -26.68 0.44
N GLU A 106 -7.63 -27.38 1.34
CA GLU A 106 -6.25 -27.08 1.74
C GLU A 106 -5.27 -27.13 0.55
N ARG A 107 -5.38 -28.15 -0.31
CA ARG A 107 -4.52 -28.28 -1.51
C ARG A 107 -4.76 -27.16 -2.51
N ALA A 108 -6.03 -26.79 -2.72
CA ALA A 108 -6.38 -25.69 -3.61
C ALA A 108 -5.89 -24.34 -3.08
N SER A 109 -6.04 -24.08 -1.76
CA SER A 109 -5.50 -22.90 -1.09
C SER A 109 -3.98 -22.81 -1.25
N ILE A 110 -3.24 -23.90 -1.00
CA ILE A 110 -1.78 -23.94 -1.23
C ILE A 110 -1.44 -23.68 -2.70
N GLY A 111 -2.22 -24.23 -3.64
CA GLY A 111 -2.06 -23.96 -5.08
C GLY A 111 -2.21 -22.47 -5.42
N MET A 112 -3.22 -21.79 -4.86
CA MET A 112 -3.41 -20.34 -5.02
C MET A 112 -2.23 -19.54 -4.45
N PHE A 113 -1.73 -19.93 -3.29
CA PHE A 113 -0.53 -19.33 -2.70
C PHE A 113 0.70 -19.49 -3.61
N LEU A 114 0.93 -20.67 -4.17
CA LEU A 114 2.05 -20.91 -5.09
C LEU A 114 1.95 -20.08 -6.38
N ILE A 115 0.73 -19.91 -6.93
CA ILE A 115 0.50 -19.05 -8.09
C ILE A 115 0.76 -17.57 -7.73
N TYR A 116 0.38 -17.14 -6.53
CA TYR A 116 0.65 -15.78 -6.04
C TYR A 116 2.14 -15.47 -5.91
N LEU A 117 2.99 -16.47 -5.62
CA LEU A 117 4.45 -16.31 -5.55
C LEU A 117 5.10 -16.03 -6.91
N VAL A 118 4.37 -16.22 -8.03
CA VAL A 118 4.88 -15.86 -9.35
C VAL A 118 5.12 -14.34 -9.40
N PRO A 119 6.34 -13.89 -9.72
CA PRO A 119 6.64 -12.47 -9.76
C PRO A 119 5.69 -11.72 -10.72
N PRO A 120 4.94 -10.70 -10.26
CA PRO A 120 3.97 -10.00 -11.09
C PRO A 120 4.57 -9.37 -12.37
N ILE A 121 5.86 -9.06 -12.34
CA ILE A 121 6.58 -8.54 -13.51
C ILE A 121 6.57 -9.51 -14.70
N LEU A 122 6.54 -10.82 -14.46
CA LEU A 122 6.45 -11.84 -15.52
C LEU A 122 5.08 -11.81 -16.23
N LEU A 123 4.05 -11.36 -15.51
CA LEU A 123 2.69 -11.23 -16.02
C LEU A 123 2.48 -9.92 -16.80
N PHE A 124 3.46 -9.02 -16.82
CA PHE A 124 3.31 -7.69 -17.44
C PHE A 124 2.98 -7.78 -18.94
N ILE A 125 3.79 -8.50 -19.72
CA ILE A 125 3.57 -8.66 -21.18
C ILE A 125 2.22 -9.33 -21.48
N PRO A 126 1.86 -10.49 -20.88
CA PRO A 126 0.59 -11.14 -21.20
C PRO A 126 -0.62 -10.31 -20.75
N LEU A 127 -0.60 -9.69 -19.57
CA LEU A 127 -1.69 -8.83 -19.12
C LEU A 127 -1.82 -7.58 -20.00
N PHE A 128 -0.71 -6.99 -20.46
CA PHE A 128 -0.74 -5.87 -21.38
C PHE A 128 -1.39 -6.24 -22.72
N ARG A 129 -1.12 -7.45 -23.25
CA ARG A 129 -1.82 -7.92 -24.46
C ARG A 129 -3.32 -8.04 -24.26
N ILE A 130 -3.77 -8.49 -23.09
CA ILE A 130 -5.21 -8.54 -22.74
C ILE A 130 -5.78 -7.12 -22.69
N VAL A 131 -5.11 -6.18 -22.03
CA VAL A 131 -5.55 -4.77 -21.96
C VAL A 131 -5.70 -4.15 -23.35
N VAL A 132 -4.73 -4.39 -24.25
CA VAL A 132 -4.78 -3.90 -25.64
C VAL A 132 -5.91 -4.58 -26.40
N ALA A 133 -6.08 -5.90 -26.27
CA ALA A 133 -7.16 -6.63 -26.93
C ALA A 133 -8.56 -6.16 -26.47
N LEU A 134 -8.68 -5.75 -25.21
CA LEU A 134 -9.91 -5.15 -24.67
C LEU A 134 -10.08 -3.66 -25.02
N GLY A 135 -9.12 -3.03 -25.70
CA GLY A 135 -9.15 -1.61 -26.04
C GLY A 135 -9.02 -0.68 -24.82
N LEU A 136 -8.55 -1.18 -23.68
CA LEU A 136 -8.45 -0.43 -22.42
C LEU A 136 -7.10 0.29 -22.26
N ASN A 137 -6.32 0.40 -23.33
CA ASN A 137 -5.01 1.04 -23.29
C ASN A 137 -5.13 2.50 -22.83
N ASN A 138 -4.18 2.94 -21.98
CA ASN A 138 -4.16 4.29 -21.41
C ASN A 138 -5.45 4.68 -20.65
N SER A 139 -6.06 3.73 -19.92
CA SER A 139 -7.28 3.95 -19.15
C SER A 139 -7.20 3.37 -17.73
N LEU A 140 -7.93 3.98 -16.78
CA LEU A 140 -8.06 3.46 -15.42
C LEU A 140 -8.67 2.05 -15.39
N TRP A 141 -9.50 1.72 -16.38
CA TRP A 141 -10.12 0.39 -16.51
C TRP A 141 -9.08 -0.72 -16.73
N ALA A 142 -7.92 -0.41 -17.33
CA ALA A 142 -6.83 -1.37 -17.41
C ALA A 142 -6.38 -1.83 -16.01
N LEU A 143 -6.32 -0.92 -15.04
CA LEU A 143 -5.95 -1.23 -13.66
C LEU A 143 -7.05 -2.02 -12.96
N VAL A 144 -8.32 -1.65 -13.17
CA VAL A 144 -9.49 -2.35 -12.59
C VAL A 144 -9.58 -3.80 -13.07
N VAL A 145 -9.19 -4.10 -14.30
CA VAL A 145 -9.19 -5.48 -14.83
C VAL A 145 -7.95 -6.26 -14.40
N THR A 146 -6.79 -5.61 -14.28
CA THR A 146 -5.52 -6.30 -14.02
C THR A 146 -5.25 -6.53 -12.54
N TYR A 147 -5.53 -5.56 -11.65
CA TYR A 147 -5.23 -5.70 -10.21
C TYR A 147 -5.95 -6.88 -9.53
N PRO A 148 -7.22 -7.20 -9.84
CA PRO A 148 -7.90 -8.37 -9.28
C PRO A 148 -7.18 -9.70 -9.54
N THR A 149 -6.39 -9.81 -10.62
CA THR A 149 -5.63 -11.03 -10.93
C THR A 149 -4.61 -11.38 -9.85
N ILE A 150 -4.16 -10.40 -9.06
CA ILE A 150 -3.22 -10.58 -7.95
C ILE A 150 -3.96 -10.55 -6.61
N THR A 151 -4.91 -9.64 -6.43
CA THR A 151 -5.59 -9.46 -5.14
C THR A 151 -6.56 -10.60 -4.83
N ILE A 152 -7.22 -11.20 -5.82
CA ILE A 152 -8.16 -12.31 -5.61
C ILE A 152 -7.44 -13.56 -5.10
N PRO A 153 -6.38 -14.09 -5.73
CA PRO A 153 -5.69 -15.28 -5.21
C PRO A 153 -5.15 -15.08 -3.80
N PHE A 154 -4.55 -13.92 -3.53
CA PHE A 154 -4.02 -13.59 -2.20
C PHE A 154 -5.14 -13.52 -1.15
N SER A 155 -6.22 -12.79 -1.43
CA SER A 155 -7.33 -12.61 -0.47
C SER A 155 -8.19 -13.85 -0.29
N THR A 156 -8.19 -14.77 -1.27
CA THR A 156 -8.91 -16.04 -1.18
C THR A 156 -8.15 -17.07 -0.35
N TRP A 157 -6.82 -17.00 -0.39
CA TRP A 157 -5.95 -17.90 0.36
C TRP A 157 -5.78 -17.50 1.83
N LEU A 158 -5.61 -16.20 2.10
CA LEU A 158 -5.40 -15.61 3.44
C LEU A 158 -6.60 -15.83 4.36
#